data_AF-A0A0C2TWD3-F1
#
_entry.id   AF-A0A0C2TWD3-F1
#
_cell.length_a   1.000
_cell.length_b   1.000
_cell.length_c   1.000
_cell.angle_alpha   90.00
_cell.angle_beta   90.00
_cell.angle_gamma   90.00
#
_symmetry.space_group_name_H-M   'P 1'
#
loop_
_entity.id
_entity.type
_entity.pdbx_description
1 polymer ?
#
loop_
_entity_poly.entity_id
_entity_poly.type
_entity_poly.pdbx_seq_one_letter_code
_entity_poly.pdbx_strand_id
1 'polypeptide(L)'
;NSSGAHPFDNEPLPEASSWFSHVQDSRGPWPSQNYFQVEARLKERIVTGNVDFQPYVWDKYADAKQLVMELLTHDPTKRATVHSALGSRWIESELKELYNLYRRRIGEIGKITGQ
;
A
#
# COMPACT_ATOMS: atom_id res chain seq x y z
N ASN A 1 -21.79 4.69 28.07
CA ASN A 1 -21.50 3.72 27.00
C ASN A 1 -21.04 4.46 25.77
N SER A 2 -19.73 4.65 25.64
CA SER A 2 -19.12 5.27 24.45
C SER A 2 -18.47 4.16 23.64
N SER A 3 -19.21 3.63 22.66
CA SER A 3 -18.64 2.72 21.66
C SER A 3 -17.89 3.57 20.64
N GLY A 4 -16.57 3.49 20.63
CA GLY A 4 -15.74 4.16 19.62
C GLY A 4 -16.00 3.56 18.25
N ALA A 5 -16.36 4.39 17.28
CA ALA A 5 -16.45 4.00 15.87
C ALA A 5 -15.04 3.63 15.40
N HIS A 6 -14.86 2.37 15.00
CA HIS A 6 -13.56 1.84 14.65
C HIS A 6 -13.23 2.23 13.20
N PRO A 7 -11.98 2.62 12.88
CA PRO A 7 -11.60 3.19 11.57
C PRO A 7 -11.66 2.20 10.38
N PHE A 8 -12.10 0.96 10.63
CA PHE A 8 -12.27 -0.08 9.62
C PHE A 8 -13.72 -0.57 9.52
N ASP A 9 -14.66 0.08 10.23
CA ASP A 9 -16.07 -0.24 10.12
C ASP A 9 -16.61 0.33 8.80
N ASN A 10 -16.78 -0.56 7.82
CA ASN A 10 -17.32 -0.27 6.48
C ASN A 10 -18.85 -0.09 6.46
N GLU A 11 -19.43 0.44 7.53
CA GLU A 11 -20.84 0.81 7.54
C GLU A 11 -21.02 2.03 6.60
N PRO A 12 -22.00 2.00 5.67
CA PRO A 12 -22.24 3.11 4.76
C PRO A 12 -22.90 4.25 5.54
N LEU A 13 -22.08 5.07 6.20
CA LEU A 13 -22.56 6.27 6.88
C LEU A 13 -23.02 7.30 5.84
N PRO A 14 -24.15 8.01 6.06
CA PRO A 14 -24.68 9.00 5.11
C PRO A 14 -23.81 10.25 4.97
N GLU A 15 -22.76 10.37 5.77
CA GLU A 15 -21.99 11.59 5.88
C GLU A 15 -20.53 11.24 6.09
N ALA A 16 -19.73 11.44 5.05
CA ALA A 16 -18.27 11.50 5.07
C ALA A 16 -17.72 12.59 6.02
N SER A 17 -18.53 13.16 6.90
CA SER A 17 -18.25 14.23 7.86
C SER A 17 -17.46 13.76 9.08
N SER A 18 -17.59 12.48 9.47
CA SER A 18 -17.01 11.97 10.74
C SER A 18 -15.50 11.71 10.68
N TRP A 19 -14.90 11.51 9.50
CA TRP A 19 -13.44 11.37 9.42
C TRP A 19 -12.75 12.75 9.48
N PHE A 20 -13.39 13.78 8.92
CA PHE A 20 -12.86 15.14 8.87
C PHE A 20 -12.68 15.75 10.27
N SER A 21 -13.62 15.50 11.17
CA SER A 21 -13.57 16.02 12.55
C SER A 21 -12.39 15.43 13.34
N HIS A 22 -12.06 14.15 13.15
CA HIS A 22 -10.96 13.52 13.89
C HIS A 22 -9.57 13.96 13.41
N VAL A 23 -9.44 14.33 12.13
CA VAL A 23 -8.20 14.90 11.58
C VAL A 23 -8.03 16.37 11.99
N GLN A 24 -9.13 17.11 12.15
CA GLN A 24 -9.13 18.50 12.61
C GLN A 24 -8.63 18.68 14.04
N ASP A 25 -8.90 17.73 14.95
CA ASP A 25 -8.47 17.84 16.35
C ASP A 25 -6.96 17.66 16.57
N SER A 26 -6.22 17.12 15.59
CA SER A 26 -4.79 16.82 15.76
C SER A 26 -3.83 17.79 15.05
N ARG A 27 -4.32 18.78 14.28
CA ARG A 27 -3.46 19.75 13.58
C ARG A 27 -4.19 21.10 13.45
N GLY A 28 -3.56 22.18 13.90
CA GLY A 28 -4.12 23.53 13.80
C GLY A 28 -4.35 24.03 12.36
N PRO A 29 -4.59 25.34 12.22
CA PRO A 29 -5.87 25.94 11.81
C PRO A 29 -6.31 25.54 10.39
N TRP A 30 -7.59 25.20 10.25
CA TRP A 30 -8.43 25.11 9.04
C TRP A 30 -7.72 24.69 7.73
N PRO A 31 -8.04 23.52 7.15
CA PRO A 31 -7.51 23.15 5.84
C PRO A 31 -7.85 24.24 4.83
N SER A 32 -6.84 24.72 4.10
CA SER A 32 -7.06 25.71 3.04
C SER A 32 -8.02 25.15 1.99
N GLN A 33 -8.77 26.00 1.28
CA GLN A 33 -9.65 25.58 0.19
C GLN A 33 -8.93 24.72 -0.88
N ASN A 34 -7.62 24.93 -1.04
CA ASN A 34 -6.75 24.14 -1.90
C ASN A 34 -6.62 22.68 -1.43
N TYR A 35 -6.55 22.43 -0.12
CA TYR A 35 -6.51 21.08 0.45
C TYR A 35 -7.75 20.26 0.07
N PHE A 36 -8.95 20.83 0.25
CA PHE A 36 -10.20 20.16 -0.09
C PHE A 36 -10.30 19.78 -1.57
N GLN A 37 -9.82 20.65 -2.47
CA GLN A 37 -9.82 20.38 -3.90
C GLN A 37 -8.83 19.28 -4.30
N VAL A 38 -7.62 19.30 -3.72
CA VAL A 38 -6.60 18.26 -3.95
C VAL A 38 -7.10 16.92 -3.43
N GLU A 39 -7.71 16.90 -2.26
CA GLU A 39 -8.24 15.68 -1.65
C GLU A 39 -9.40 15.09 -2.45
N ALA A 40 -10.34 15.90 -2.93
CA ALA A 40 -11.44 15.45 -3.77
C ALA A 40 -10.94 14.78 -5.07
N ARG A 41 -9.96 15.39 -5.73
CA ARG A 41 -9.32 14.82 -6.92
C ARG A 41 -8.57 13.53 -6.62
N LEU A 42 -7.91 13.46 -5.46
CA LEU A 42 -7.23 12.23 -5.03
C LEU A 42 -8.22 11.09 -4.79
N LYS A 43 -9.34 11.37 -4.13
CA LYS A 43 -10.42 10.40 -3.90
C LYS A 43 -11.00 9.89 -5.21
N GLU A 44 -11.28 10.79 -6.15
CA GLU A 44 -11.75 10.43 -7.50
C GLU A 44 -10.75 9.48 -8.20
N ARG A 45 -9.45 9.75 -8.13
CA ARG A 45 -8.41 8.87 -8.70
C ARG A 45 -8.35 7.49 -8.05
N ILE A 46 -8.55 7.41 -6.74
CA ILE A 46 -8.59 6.14 -6.01
C ILE A 46 -9.82 5.32 -6.43
N VAL A 47 -11.00 5.96 -6.49
CA VAL A 47 -12.26 5.30 -6.88
C VAL A 47 -12.25 4.88 -8.35
N THR A 48 -11.63 5.66 -9.24
CA THR A 48 -11.49 5.28 -10.65
C THR A 48 -10.43 4.20 -10.87
N GLY A 49 -9.50 4.00 -9.93
CA GLY A 49 -8.42 3.02 -10.04
C GLY A 49 -7.37 3.38 -11.11
N ASN A 50 -7.34 4.63 -11.57
CA ASN A 50 -6.42 5.05 -12.63
C ASN A 50 -5.05 5.43 -12.04
N VAL A 51 -4.05 4.59 -12.29
CA VAL A 51 -2.68 4.78 -11.84
C VAL A 51 -1.83 5.26 -13.02
N ASP A 52 -1.19 6.41 -12.84
CA ASP A 52 -0.31 6.99 -13.84
C ASP A 52 1.16 6.64 -13.52
N PHE A 53 1.77 5.86 -14.41
CA PHE A 53 3.16 5.42 -14.29
C PHE A 53 4.05 6.23 -15.21
N GLN A 54 4.68 7.24 -14.63
CA GLN A 54 5.57 8.15 -15.33
C GLN A 54 6.74 7.40 -16.01
N PRO A 55 6.90 7.48 -17.35
CA PRO A 55 7.85 6.65 -18.10
C PRO A 55 9.30 6.76 -17.60
N TYR A 56 9.76 7.98 -17.30
CA TYR A 56 11.13 8.24 -16.88
C TYR A 56 11.54 7.53 -15.57
N VAL A 57 10.58 7.13 -14.73
CA VAL A 57 10.84 6.35 -13.51
C VAL A 57 10.62 4.86 -13.75
N TRP A 58 9.55 4.51 -14.47
CA TRP A 58 8.99 3.16 -14.48
C TRP A 58 9.39 2.31 -15.68
N ASP A 59 10.00 2.87 -16.73
CA ASP A 59 10.34 2.13 -17.96
C ASP A 59 11.22 0.90 -17.72
N LYS A 60 12.12 0.99 -16.74
CA LYS A 60 13.02 -0.12 -16.38
C LYS A 60 12.43 -1.14 -15.41
N TYR A 61 11.21 -0.92 -14.93
CA TYR A 61 10.58 -1.72 -13.87
C TYR A 61 9.25 -2.33 -14.34
N ALA A 62 9.26 -2.98 -15.50
CA ALA A 62 8.05 -3.56 -16.09
C ALA A 62 7.35 -4.57 -15.16
N ASP A 63 8.11 -5.48 -14.54
CA ASP A 63 7.54 -6.48 -13.64
C ASP A 63 7.03 -5.86 -12.32
N ALA A 64 7.70 -4.82 -11.80
CA ALA A 64 7.22 -4.10 -10.62
C ALA A 64 5.92 -3.34 -10.92
N LYS A 65 5.85 -2.68 -12.09
CA LYS A 65 4.66 -1.98 -12.57
C LYS A 65 3.47 -2.93 -12.67
N GLN A 66 3.69 -4.12 -13.22
CA GLN A 66 2.66 -5.15 -13.33
C GLN A 66 2.12 -5.57 -11.95
N LEU A 67 3.00 -5.87 -10.99
CA LEU A 67 2.60 -6.21 -9.62
C LEU A 67 1.77 -5.08 -8.96
N VAL A 68 2.19 -3.83 -9.13
CA VAL A 68 1.47 -2.67 -8.56
C VAL A 68 0.08 -2.53 -9.18
N MET A 69 -0.08 -2.75 -10.49
CA MET A 69 -1.40 -2.72 -11.15
C MET A 69 -2.34 -3.80 -10.59
N GLU A 70 -1.83 -5.00 -10.34
CA GLU A 70 -2.61 -6.10 -9.77
C GLU A 70 -3.04 -5.81 -8.31
N LEU A 71 -2.18 -5.16 -7.52
CA LEU A 71 -2.47 -4.77 -6.14
C LEU A 71 -3.39 -3.55 -6.03
N LEU A 72 -3.30 -2.61 -6.97
CA LEU A 72 -4.12 -1.39 -7.00
C LEU A 72 -5.42 -1.58 -7.81
N THR A 73 -5.78 -2.82 -8.14
CA THR A 73 -7.07 -3.12 -8.77
C THR A 73 -8.20 -2.65 -7.87
N HIS A 74 -9.05 -1.78 -8.43
CA HIS A 74 -10.16 -1.15 -7.71
C HIS A 74 -11.12 -2.20 -7.12
N ASP A 75 -11.58 -3.15 -7.95
CA ASP A 75 -12.45 -4.25 -7.55
C ASP A 75 -11.71 -5.20 -6.59
N PRO A 76 -12.11 -5.27 -5.30
CA PRO A 76 -11.41 -6.10 -4.31
C PRO A 76 -11.45 -7.59 -4.64
N THR A 77 -12.47 -8.05 -5.38
CA THR A 77 -12.60 -9.47 -5.75
C THR A 77 -11.64 -9.88 -6.85
N LYS A 78 -11.12 -8.91 -7.62
CA LYS A 78 -10.13 -9.10 -8.69
C LYS A 78 -8.72 -8.71 -8.27
N ARG A 79 -8.58 -8.02 -7.13
CA ARG A 79 -7.29 -7.59 -6.60
C ARG A 79 -6.42 -8.79 -6.27
N ALA A 80 -5.14 -8.71 -6.61
CA ALA A 80 -4.20 -9.77 -6.26
C ALA A 80 -4.19 -10.00 -4.74
N THR A 81 -4.29 -11.28 -4.36
CA THR A 81 -4.08 -11.71 -2.99
C THR A 81 -2.59 -11.69 -2.65
N VAL A 82 -2.26 -11.74 -1.36
CA VAL A 82 -0.87 -11.89 -0.91
C VAL A 82 -0.18 -13.08 -1.57
N HIS A 83 -0.90 -14.20 -1.68
CA HIS A 83 -0.35 -15.40 -2.32
C HIS A 83 -0.02 -15.17 -3.80
N SER A 84 -0.92 -14.52 -4.55
CA SER A 84 -0.68 -14.16 -5.95
C SER A 84 0.48 -13.18 -6.11
N ALA A 85 0.54 -12.16 -5.24
CA ALA A 85 1.59 -11.15 -5.27
C ALA A 85 2.98 -11.74 -5.03
N LEU A 86 3.11 -12.67 -4.08
CA LEU A 86 4.36 -13.37 -3.78
C LEU A 86 4.87 -14.21 -4.96
N GLY A 87 3.99 -14.68 -5.83
CA GLY A 87 4.34 -15.36 -7.09
C GLY A 87 4.62 -14.42 -8.26
N SER A 88 4.66 -13.10 -8.06
CA SER A 88 5.01 -12.16 -9.12
C SER A 88 6.50 -12.26 -9.47
N ARG A 89 6.83 -12.10 -10.75
CA ARG A 89 8.23 -12.12 -11.22
C ARG A 89 9.13 -11.13 -10.47
N TRP A 90 8.58 -9.97 -10.11
CA TRP A 90 9.32 -8.95 -9.36
C TRP A 90 9.77 -9.44 -7.98
N ILE A 91 8.93 -10.17 -7.26
CA ILE A 91 9.28 -10.73 -5.95
C ILE A 91 10.16 -11.97 -6.12
N GLU A 92 9.81 -12.86 -7.06
CA GLU A 92 10.55 -14.10 -7.28
C GLU A 92 11.99 -13.89 -7.77
N SER A 93 12.25 -12.83 -8.55
CA SER A 93 13.60 -12.54 -9.05
C SER A 93 14.62 -12.29 -7.94
N GLU A 94 14.19 -11.69 -6.83
CA GLU A 94 15.07 -11.41 -5.68
C GLU A 94 15.12 -12.56 -4.67
N LEU A 95 14.16 -13.49 -4.73
CA LEU A 95 13.97 -14.55 -3.75
C LEU A 95 15.18 -15.50 -3.67
N LYS A 96 15.81 -15.76 -4.82
CA LYS A 96 17.03 -16.57 -4.91
C LYS A 96 18.22 -15.89 -4.24
N GLU A 97 18.39 -14.59 -4.45
CA GLU A 97 19.45 -13.80 -3.82
C GLU A 97 19.24 -13.73 -2.31
N LEU A 98 18.01 -13.44 -1.88
CA LEU A 98 17.63 -13.38 -0.48
C LEU A 98 17.88 -14.72 0.23
N TYR A 99 17.55 -15.85 -0.42
CA TYR A 99 17.80 -17.18 0.11
C TYR A 99 19.30 -17.47 0.28
N ASN A 100 20.13 -17.03 -0.68
CA ASN A 100 21.58 -17.17 -0.59
C ASN A 100 22.16 -16.34 0.56
N LEU A 101 21.71 -15.10 0.72
CA LEU A 101 22.11 -14.24 1.84
C LEU A 101 21.71 -14.83 3.19
N TYR A 102 20.48 -15.35 3.29
CA TYR A 102 19.98 -16.01 4.49
C TYR A 102 20.81 -17.25 4.86
N ARG A 103 21.08 -18.13 3.89
CA ARG A 103 21.94 -19.31 4.09
C ARG A 103 23.33 -18.93 4.56
N ARG A 104 23.93 -17.89 3.97
CA ARG A 104 25.24 -17.39 4.37
C ARG A 104 25.23 -16.94 5.83
N ARG A 105 24.25 -16.12 6.22
CA ARG A 105 24.11 -15.62 7.59
C ARG A 105 23.95 -16.75 8.61
N ILE A 106 23.11 -17.74 8.35
CA ILE A 106 22.90 -18.87 9.28
C ILE A 106 24.11 -19.79 9.33
N GLY A 107 24.75 -20.04 8.19
CA GLY A 107 25.98 -20.83 8.13
C GLY A 107 27.16 -20.16 8.86
N GLU A 108 27.22 -18.83 8.88
CA GLU A 108 28.21 -18.06 9.64
C GLU A 108 27.92 -18.10 11.15
N ILE A 109 26.66 -18.01 11.58
CA ILE A 109 26.27 -18.12 13.00
C ILE A 109 26.63 -19.50 13.58
N GLY A 110 26.38 -20.58 12.83
CA GLY A 110 26.73 -21.93 13.27
C GLY A 110 28.24 -22.21 13.41
N LYS A 111 29.10 -21.37 12.82
CA LYS A 111 30.57 -21.47 12.97
C LYS A 111 31.09 -20.72 14.20
N ILE A 112 30.37 -19.72 14.70
CA ILE A 112 30.79 -18.89 15.83
C ILE A 112 30.46 -19.57 17.18
N THR A 113 29.42 -20.42 17.23
CA THR A 113 29.01 -21.15 18.44
C THR A 113 29.69 -22.52 18.60
N GLY A 114 30.63 -22.88 17.72
CA GLY A 114 31.33 -24.17 17.70
C GLY A 114 32.82 -24.12 18.04
N GLN A 115 33.32 -23.04 18.66
CA GLN A 115 34.67 -22.93 19.22
C GLN A 115 34.63 -22.78 20.73
#